data_AF-A0AAD6XFR4-F1
#
_entry.id   AF-A0AAD6XFR4-F1
#
_cell.length_a   1.000
_cell.length_b   1.000
_cell.length_c   1.000
_cell.angle_alpha   90.00
_cell.angle_beta   90.00
_cell.angle_gamma   90.00
#
_symmetry.space_group_name_H-M   'P 1'
#
loop_
_entity.id
_entity.type
_entity.pdbx_description
1 polymer ?
#
loop_
_entity_poly.entity_id
_entity_poly.type
_entity_poly.pdbx_seq_one_letter_code
_entity_poly.pdbx_strand_id
1 'polypeptide(L)'
;MATRRVLSTAQTLLAAVHRGTIFEERSLKLLQDNLSMSLRRVGGRSDGGIDLMGWWWLPPSEADAQDCGPAAPKRRRLRVLAQCKAEKKKMGPNYVREMEGVLHRYMSLSSSAVAPDLQDPLVALLVSESPFTKATILRAQSSPVPFFLLHMPPSDPSEAEDPETEETGKIGMAVWNPALAGTRGLLEGKMEARWELSLGGTGRPSLWWAGQRLRSWTPDGTAEELTMEIEDRFFAAQ
;
A
#
# COMPACT_ATOMS: atom_id res chain seq x y z
N MET A 1 -7.38 34.79 28.06
CA MET A 1 -6.21 34.19 27.36
C MET A 1 -6.34 32.69 27.08
N ALA A 2 -7.07 31.90 27.87
CA ALA A 2 -7.24 30.45 27.64
C ALA A 2 -8.07 30.09 26.38
N THR A 3 -9.13 30.84 26.07
CA THR A 3 -10.06 30.59 24.95
C THR A 3 -9.42 30.70 23.56
N ARG A 4 -8.42 31.57 23.40
CA ARG A 4 -7.73 31.78 22.11
C ARG A 4 -6.76 30.66 21.75
N ARG A 5 -6.18 29.98 22.77
CA ARG A 5 -5.31 28.81 22.58
C ARG A 5 -6.10 27.57 22.14
N VAL A 6 -7.27 27.35 22.74
CA VAL A 6 -8.11 26.18 22.44
C VAL A 6 -8.64 26.20 20.99
N LEU A 7 -9.08 27.36 20.50
CA LEU A 7 -9.54 27.53 19.10
C LEU A 7 -8.41 27.28 18.09
N SER A 8 -7.20 27.74 18.39
CA SER A 8 -6.02 27.55 17.52
C SER A 8 -5.59 26.07 17.44
N THR A 9 -5.64 25.33 18.55
CA THR A 9 -5.34 23.89 18.56
C THR A 9 -6.39 23.09 17.80
N ALA A 10 -7.67 23.41 17.98
CA ALA A 10 -8.76 22.76 17.25
C ALA A 10 -8.66 22.98 15.74
N GLN A 11 -8.35 24.21 15.30
CA GLN A 11 -8.11 24.51 13.87
C GLN A 11 -6.91 23.74 13.30
N THR A 12 -5.83 23.62 14.07
CA THR A 12 -4.64 22.85 13.67
C THR A 12 -4.94 21.36 13.54
N LEU A 13 -5.73 20.81 14.46
CA LEU A 13 -6.17 19.41 14.41
C LEU A 13 -7.08 19.16 13.22
N LEU A 14 -8.07 20.03 12.98
CA LEU A 14 -8.95 19.92 11.82
C LEU A 14 -8.17 19.99 10.50
N ALA A 15 -7.19 20.89 10.40
CA ALA A 15 -6.31 20.98 9.24
C ALA A 15 -5.43 19.74 9.07
N ALA A 16 -4.91 19.17 10.17
CA ALA A 16 -4.10 17.95 10.14
C ALA A 16 -4.93 16.72 9.75
N VAL A 17 -6.16 16.59 10.28
CA VAL A 17 -7.10 15.53 9.92
C VAL A 17 -7.48 15.65 8.44
N HIS A 18 -7.86 16.83 7.99
CA HIS A 18 -8.22 17.07 6.58
C HIS A 18 -7.04 16.74 5.64
N ARG A 19 -5.82 17.16 5.99
CA ARG A 19 -4.62 16.82 5.21
C ARG A 19 -4.36 15.31 5.19
N GLY A 20 -4.56 14.62 6.33
CA GLY A 20 -4.44 13.17 6.42
C GLY A 20 -5.42 12.47 5.48
N THR A 21 -6.70 12.85 5.54
CA THR A 21 -7.76 12.28 4.69
C THR A 21 -7.48 12.49 3.20
N ILE A 22 -7.11 13.71 2.78
CA ILE A 22 -6.73 13.97 1.38
C ILE A 22 -5.55 13.08 0.96
N PHE A 23 -4.55 12.93 1.82
CA PHE A 23 -3.38 12.11 1.50
C PHE A 23 -3.73 10.62 1.39
N GLU A 24 -4.61 10.11 2.25
CA GLU A 24 -5.12 8.73 2.18
C GLU A 24 -5.89 8.47 0.88
N GLU A 25 -6.80 9.37 0.50
CA GLU A 25 -7.57 9.29 -0.75
C GLU A 25 -6.67 9.34 -1.99
N ARG A 26 -5.68 10.24 -1.97
CA ARG A 26 -4.70 10.36 -3.05
C ARG A 26 -3.81 9.12 -3.17
N SER A 27 -3.40 8.56 -2.04
CA SER A 27 -2.65 7.31 -1.98
C SER A 27 -3.48 6.15 -2.53
N LEU A 28 -4.75 6.06 -2.12
CA LEU A 28 -5.70 5.06 -2.61
C LEU A 28 -5.83 5.09 -4.13
N LYS A 29 -6.13 6.25 -4.70
CA LYS A 29 -6.27 6.45 -6.15
C LYS A 29 -5.01 6.01 -6.90
N LEU A 30 -3.84 6.47 -6.45
CA LEU A 30 -2.56 6.10 -7.07
C LEU A 30 -2.33 4.58 -7.08
N LEU A 31 -2.58 3.91 -5.96
CA LEU A 31 -2.37 2.46 -5.82
C LEU A 31 -3.33 1.67 -6.71
N GLN A 32 -4.58 2.12 -6.82
CA GLN A 32 -5.59 1.51 -7.70
C GLN A 32 -5.24 1.70 -9.17
N ASP A 33 -4.94 2.93 -9.57
CA ASP A 33 -4.72 3.29 -10.97
C ASP A 33 -3.42 2.68 -11.52
N ASN A 34 -2.36 2.63 -10.70
CA ASN A 34 -1.01 2.32 -11.20
C ASN A 34 -0.46 0.96 -10.78
N LEU A 35 -0.89 0.42 -9.63
CA LEU A 35 -0.25 -0.76 -9.04
C LEU A 35 -1.14 -2.00 -9.01
N SER A 36 -2.24 -2.05 -9.77
CA SER A 36 -3.15 -3.22 -9.81
C SER A 36 -3.71 -3.59 -8.43
N MET A 37 -4.03 -2.60 -7.60
CA MET A 37 -4.57 -2.85 -6.26
C MET A 37 -6.06 -2.53 -6.20
N SER A 38 -6.86 -3.40 -5.59
CA SER A 38 -8.24 -3.11 -5.19
C SER A 38 -8.26 -2.86 -3.70
N LEU A 39 -8.07 -1.61 -3.30
CA LEU A 39 -8.05 -1.19 -1.90
C LEU A 39 -9.30 -0.39 -1.56
N ARG A 40 -9.61 -0.32 -0.27
CA ARG A 40 -10.60 0.59 0.31
C ARG A 40 -10.00 1.30 1.50
N ARG A 41 -10.51 2.51 1.77
CA ARG A 41 -10.15 3.27 2.97
C ARG A 41 -10.90 2.69 4.16
N VAL A 42 -10.15 2.26 5.18
CA VAL A 42 -10.67 1.75 6.45
C VAL A 42 -10.29 2.65 7.64
N GLY A 43 -9.46 3.67 7.39
CA GLY A 43 -8.93 4.58 8.41
C GLY A 43 -10.00 5.36 9.18
N GLY A 44 -9.86 5.36 10.51
CA GLY A 44 -10.84 5.90 11.45
C GLY A 44 -10.41 5.82 12.91
N ARG A 45 -11.27 6.26 13.84
CA ARG A 45 -10.99 6.14 15.28
C ARG A 45 -10.99 4.64 15.63
N SER A 46 -9.83 4.10 16.05
CA SER A 46 -9.62 2.68 16.39
C SER A 46 -9.40 1.72 15.21
N ASP A 47 -8.78 2.16 14.12
CA ASP A 47 -8.43 1.31 12.96
C ASP A 47 -7.22 0.37 13.19
N GLY A 48 -6.63 0.40 14.39
CA GLY A 48 -5.44 -0.38 14.72
C GLY A 48 -4.19 0.03 13.95
N GLY A 49 -4.17 1.22 13.34
CA GLY A 49 -3.04 1.73 12.55
C GLY A 49 -3.08 1.36 11.07
N ILE A 50 -4.23 0.94 10.54
CA ILE A 50 -4.45 0.61 9.13
C ILE A 50 -5.35 1.67 8.50
N ASP A 51 -4.85 2.36 7.48
CA ASP A 51 -5.61 3.39 6.76
C ASP A 51 -6.29 2.83 5.51
N LEU A 52 -5.62 1.93 4.77
CA LEU A 52 -6.17 1.26 3.59
C LEU A 52 -6.01 -0.26 3.71
N MET A 53 -6.98 -1.00 3.18
CA MET A 53 -6.97 -2.46 3.18
C MET A 53 -7.54 -3.00 1.87
N GLY A 54 -7.06 -4.15 1.41
CA GLY A 54 -7.64 -4.82 0.25
C GLY A 54 -6.69 -5.81 -0.41
N TRP A 55 -6.68 -5.84 -1.73
CA TRP A 55 -6.00 -6.85 -2.53
C TRP A 55 -5.02 -6.24 -3.53
N TRP A 56 -3.86 -6.87 -3.68
CA TRP A 56 -2.93 -6.61 -4.79
C TRP A 56 -2.98 -7.75 -5.79
N TRP A 57 -3.37 -7.44 -7.02
CA TRP A 57 -3.52 -8.42 -8.11
C TRP A 57 -2.21 -8.55 -8.89
N LEU A 58 -1.71 -9.77 -8.96
CA LEU A 58 -0.44 -10.10 -9.59
C LEU A 58 -0.62 -11.18 -10.64
N PRO A 59 0.28 -11.28 -11.63
CA PRO A 59 0.39 -12.47 -12.46
C PRO A 59 0.47 -13.76 -11.60
N PRO A 60 -0.05 -14.88 -12.11
CA PRO A 60 -0.02 -16.16 -11.40
C PRO A 60 1.42 -16.58 -11.08
N SER A 61 1.58 -17.26 -9.95
CA SER A 61 2.83 -17.94 -9.60
C SER A 61 3.04 -19.16 -10.50
N GLU A 62 4.27 -19.64 -10.60
CA GLU A 62 4.53 -20.97 -11.17
C GLU A 62 3.80 -22.07 -10.38
N ALA A 63 3.69 -21.93 -9.05
CA ALA A 63 2.94 -22.86 -8.22
C ALA A 63 1.44 -22.88 -8.58
N ASP A 64 0.85 -21.70 -8.83
CA ASP A 64 -0.56 -21.56 -9.21
C ASP A 64 -0.84 -22.14 -10.61
N ALA A 65 0.17 -22.12 -11.49
CA ALA A 65 0.08 -22.66 -12.84
C ALA A 65 0.14 -24.19 -12.90
N GLN A 66 0.72 -24.83 -11.88
CA GLN A 66 0.87 -26.29 -11.80
C GLN A 66 -0.40 -26.99 -11.28
N ASP A 67 -1.16 -26.34 -10.39
CA ASP A 67 -2.31 -26.95 -9.69
C ASP A 67 -3.67 -26.78 -10.40
N CYS A 68 -3.74 -25.99 -11.47
CA CYS A 68 -4.98 -25.71 -12.15
C CYS A 68 -4.95 -26.17 -13.61
N GLY A 69 -5.96 -26.94 -14.03
CA GLY A 69 -6.25 -27.23 -15.43
C GLY A 69 -6.54 -25.95 -16.25
N PRO A 70 -7.05 -26.04 -17.49
CA PRO A 70 -7.18 -24.92 -18.44
C PRO A 70 -8.08 -23.74 -17.98
N ALA A 71 -8.62 -23.77 -16.76
CA ALA A 71 -9.43 -22.74 -16.11
C ALA A 71 -8.72 -22.02 -14.93
N ALA A 72 -7.38 -22.12 -14.82
CA ALA A 72 -6.60 -21.44 -13.78
C ALA A 72 -6.90 -19.92 -13.70
N PRO A 73 -6.93 -19.32 -12.49
CA PRO A 73 -7.16 -17.89 -12.33
C PRO A 73 -6.05 -17.10 -13.04
N LYS A 74 -6.43 -16.15 -13.91
CA LYS A 74 -5.50 -15.33 -14.71
C LYS A 74 -4.57 -14.45 -13.85
N ARG A 75 -4.87 -14.29 -12.56
CA ARG A 75 -4.17 -13.47 -11.59
C ARG A 75 -4.30 -14.11 -10.21
N ARG A 76 -3.23 -14.02 -9.41
CA ARG A 76 -3.28 -14.27 -7.97
C ARG A 76 -3.45 -12.96 -7.21
N ARG A 77 -3.77 -13.04 -5.92
CA ARG A 77 -3.95 -11.88 -5.05
C ARG A 77 -3.09 -11.98 -3.80
N LEU A 78 -2.64 -10.83 -3.31
CA LEU A 78 -2.02 -10.67 -1.99
C LEU A 78 -2.89 -9.77 -1.15
N ARG A 79 -3.08 -10.09 0.13
CA ARG A 79 -3.74 -9.20 1.09
C ARG A 79 -2.82 -8.03 1.39
N VAL A 80 -3.33 -6.81 1.32
CA VAL A 80 -2.57 -5.58 1.61
C VAL A 80 -3.16 -4.90 2.84
N LEU A 81 -2.29 -4.61 3.82
CA LEU A 81 -2.58 -3.69 4.92
C LEU A 81 -1.68 -2.47 4.76
N ALA A 82 -2.27 -1.29 4.63
CA ALA A 82 -1.54 -0.07 4.37
C ALA A 82 -1.70 0.96 5.49
N GLN A 83 -0.62 1.65 5.81
CA GLN A 83 -0.62 2.85 6.64
C GLN A 83 -0.10 4.03 5.83
N CYS A 84 -0.82 5.15 5.88
CA CYS A 84 -0.58 6.39 5.19
C CYS A 84 -0.14 7.47 6.18
N LYS A 85 0.92 8.22 5.85
CA LYS A 85 1.43 9.28 6.73
C LYS A 85 1.77 10.58 6.00
N ALA A 86 0.98 11.62 6.27
CA ALA A 86 1.15 12.98 5.75
C ALA A 86 2.00 13.88 6.68
N GLU A 87 3.21 13.44 7.03
CA GLU A 87 4.12 14.18 7.90
C GLU A 87 5.21 14.93 7.12
N LYS A 88 5.55 16.14 7.59
CA LYS A 88 6.68 16.91 7.03
C LYS A 88 8.03 16.27 7.37
N LYS A 89 8.13 15.63 8.53
CA LYS A 89 9.35 14.96 8.99
C LYS A 89 9.45 13.60 8.29
N LYS A 90 10.67 13.28 7.85
CA LYS A 90 10.99 11.95 7.30
C LYS A 90 10.48 10.83 8.19
N MET A 91 9.83 9.84 7.58
CA MET A 91 9.26 8.70 8.29
C MET A 91 10.37 7.89 8.97
N GLY A 92 10.24 7.70 10.29
CA GLY A 92 11.18 6.95 11.14
C GLY A 92 10.94 5.44 11.17
N PRO A 93 11.84 4.65 11.78
CA PRO A 93 11.72 3.19 11.84
C PRO A 93 10.64 2.71 12.82
N ASN A 94 10.03 3.59 13.61
CA ASN A 94 8.93 3.24 14.51
C ASN A 94 7.71 2.72 13.73
N TYR A 95 7.35 3.35 12.62
CA TYR A 95 6.23 2.94 11.77
C TYR A 95 6.39 1.52 11.22
N VAL A 96 7.62 1.10 10.90
CA VAL A 96 7.89 -0.28 10.49
C VAL A 96 7.61 -1.25 11.63
N ARG A 97 8.03 -0.94 12.86
CA ARG A 97 7.79 -1.81 14.04
C ARG A 97 6.31 -1.85 14.43
N GLU A 98 5.63 -0.71 14.34
CA GLU A 98 4.19 -0.60 14.57
C GLU A 98 3.45 -1.50 13.57
N MET A 99 3.76 -1.36 12.27
CA MET A 99 3.15 -2.16 11.21
C MET A 99 3.48 -3.66 11.33
N GLU A 100 4.70 -4.04 11.75
CA GLU A 100 5.03 -5.44 12.08
C GLU A 100 4.05 -6.00 13.13
N GLY A 101 3.77 -5.24 14.19
CA GLY A 101 2.80 -5.63 15.23
C GLY A 101 1.38 -5.78 14.70
N VAL A 102 0.95 -4.87 13.82
CA VAL A 102 -0.36 -4.93 13.14
C VAL A 102 -0.49 -6.21 12.33
N LEU A 103 0.51 -6.56 11.53
CA LEU A 103 0.48 -7.77 10.71
C LEU A 103 0.47 -9.03 11.56
N HIS A 104 1.28 -9.11 12.62
CA HIS A 104 1.27 -10.26 13.52
C HIS A 104 -0.10 -10.46 14.19
N ARG A 105 -0.77 -9.38 14.59
CA ARG A 105 -2.14 -9.44 15.13
C ARG A 105 -3.13 -9.92 14.07
N TYR A 106 -3.06 -9.38 12.87
CA TYR A 106 -3.94 -9.77 11.76
C TYR A 106 -3.78 -11.26 11.41
N MET A 107 -2.54 -11.75 11.33
CA MET A 107 -2.25 -13.15 11.08
C MET A 107 -2.81 -14.06 12.19
N SER A 108 -2.62 -13.70 13.45
CA SER A 108 -3.15 -14.46 14.60
C SER A 108 -4.68 -14.59 14.56
N LEU A 109 -5.38 -13.50 14.24
CA LEU A 109 -6.84 -13.49 14.13
C LEU A 109 -7.35 -14.28 12.92
N SER A 110 -6.66 -14.18 11.79
CA SER A 110 -7.05 -14.89 10.56
C SER A 110 -6.76 -16.39 10.61
N SER A 111 -5.66 -16.82 11.24
CA SER A 111 -5.35 -18.25 11.43
C SER A 111 -6.35 -18.96 12.35
N SER A 112 -7.08 -18.23 13.19
CA SER A 112 -8.16 -18.78 14.01
C SER A 112 -9.48 -18.97 13.23
N ALA A 113 -9.61 -18.29 12.08
CA ALA A 113 -10.85 -18.23 11.31
C ALA A 113 -10.81 -19.07 10.02
N VAL A 114 -9.62 -19.28 9.44
CA VAL A 114 -9.43 -19.90 8.13
C VAL A 114 -8.36 -20.98 8.23
N ALA A 115 -8.55 -22.09 7.52
CA ALA A 115 -7.56 -23.15 7.44
C ALA A 115 -6.25 -22.63 6.79
N PRO A 116 -5.07 -23.12 7.20
CA PRO A 116 -3.77 -22.55 6.79
C PRO A 116 -3.51 -22.59 5.28
N ASP A 117 -4.12 -23.53 4.58
CA ASP A 117 -4.05 -23.73 3.13
C ASP A 117 -4.82 -22.68 2.31
N LEU A 118 -5.78 -22.00 2.94
CA LEU A 118 -6.62 -20.99 2.31
C LEU A 118 -6.21 -19.54 2.67
N GLN A 119 -5.10 -19.36 3.38
CA GLN A 119 -4.67 -18.04 3.83
C GLN A 119 -3.91 -17.30 2.72
N ASP A 120 -4.52 -16.24 2.19
CA ASP A 120 -3.88 -15.39 1.19
C ASP A 120 -2.59 -14.72 1.78
N PRO A 121 -1.51 -14.59 0.99
CA PRO A 121 -0.27 -14.01 1.50
C PRO A 121 -0.42 -12.51 1.81
N LEU A 122 0.25 -12.05 2.87
CA LEU A 122 0.06 -10.71 3.43
C LEU A 122 1.23 -9.77 3.12
N VAL A 123 0.93 -8.53 2.75
CA VAL A 123 1.89 -7.45 2.47
C VAL A 123 1.58 -6.24 3.34
N ALA A 124 2.62 -5.72 4.00
CA ALA A 124 2.59 -4.43 4.66
C ALA A 124 2.98 -3.31 3.69
N LEU A 125 2.12 -2.31 3.56
CA LEU A 125 2.37 -1.12 2.75
C LEU A 125 2.50 0.12 3.63
N LEU A 126 3.61 0.84 3.51
CA LEU A 126 3.81 2.14 4.15
C LEU A 126 3.84 3.21 3.06
N VAL A 127 2.86 4.12 3.07
CA VAL A 127 2.79 5.27 2.17
C VAL A 127 3.12 6.53 2.94
N SER A 128 4.14 7.26 2.52
CA SER A 128 4.64 8.45 3.22
C SER A 128 4.70 9.65 2.29
N GLU A 129 4.19 10.79 2.75
CA GLU A 129 4.31 12.06 2.00
C GLU A 129 5.77 12.55 1.99
N SER A 130 6.50 12.31 3.08
CA SER A 130 7.92 12.64 3.18
C SER A 130 8.82 11.42 2.91
N PRO A 131 10.09 11.63 2.54
CA PRO A 131 11.03 10.55 2.33
C PRO A 131 11.27 9.71 3.59
N PHE A 132 11.57 8.43 3.43
CA PHE A 132 11.96 7.56 4.52
C PHE A 132 13.38 7.86 5.02
N THR A 133 13.62 7.72 6.33
CA THR A 133 15.00 7.76 6.85
C THR A 133 15.78 6.51 6.43
N LYS A 134 17.12 6.60 6.39
CA LYS A 134 17.99 5.43 6.17
C LYS A 134 17.71 4.31 7.17
N ALA A 135 17.47 4.65 8.44
CA ALA A 135 17.14 3.68 9.49
C ALA A 135 15.81 2.95 9.20
N THR A 136 14.81 3.65 8.66
CA THR A 136 13.53 3.06 8.26
C THR A 136 13.71 2.05 7.13
N ILE A 137 14.44 2.43 6.08
CA ILE A 137 14.73 1.54 4.95
C ILE A 137 15.49 0.31 5.44
N LEU A 138 16.57 0.49 6.22
CA LEU A 138 17.34 -0.64 6.75
C LEU A 138 16.51 -1.57 7.65
N ARG A 139 15.59 -1.02 8.45
CA ARG A 139 14.69 -1.82 9.28
C ARG A 139 13.73 -2.64 8.42
N ALA A 140 13.10 -2.03 7.42
CA ALA A 140 12.22 -2.75 6.50
C ALA A 140 12.97 -3.85 5.73
N GLN A 141 14.20 -3.56 5.26
CA GLN A 141 15.05 -4.50 4.54
C GLN A 141 15.48 -5.71 5.38
N SER A 142 15.64 -5.54 6.70
CA SER A 142 15.97 -6.63 7.64
C SER A 142 14.76 -7.32 8.26
N SER A 143 13.55 -6.84 7.98
CA SER A 143 12.32 -7.43 8.50
C SER A 143 11.96 -8.71 7.74
N PRO A 144 11.49 -9.77 8.42
CA PRO A 144 10.95 -10.95 7.76
C PRO A 144 9.56 -10.73 7.16
N VAL A 145 8.90 -9.62 7.51
CA VAL A 145 7.57 -9.26 7.01
C VAL A 145 7.69 -8.69 5.59
N PRO A 146 6.83 -9.10 4.62
CA PRO A 146 6.84 -8.54 3.27
C PRO A 146 6.43 -7.06 3.28
N PHE A 147 7.40 -6.16 3.10
CA PHE A 147 7.20 -4.71 3.16
C PHE A 147 7.32 -4.07 1.79
N PHE A 148 6.39 -3.18 1.50
CA PHE A 148 6.43 -2.21 0.41
C PHE A 148 6.37 -0.79 0.99
N LEU A 149 7.39 0.02 0.70
CA LEU A 149 7.53 1.40 1.11
C LEU A 149 7.36 2.30 -0.11
N LEU A 150 6.40 3.21 -0.04
CA LEU A 150 6.06 4.15 -1.10
C LEU A 150 6.18 5.59 -0.59
N HIS A 151 7.04 6.38 -1.23
CA HIS A 151 7.14 7.81 -1.00
C HIS A 151 6.36 8.55 -2.09
N MET A 152 5.35 9.29 -1.66
CA MET A 152 4.45 10.04 -2.52
C MET A 152 4.52 11.53 -2.15
N PRO A 153 5.42 12.33 -2.76
CA PRO A 153 5.54 13.75 -2.47
C PRO A 153 4.21 14.52 -2.61
N PRO A 154 4.07 15.70 -1.98
CA PRO A 154 2.90 16.55 -2.18
C PRO A 154 2.76 16.91 -3.67
N SER A 155 1.53 17.08 -4.13
CA SER A 155 1.26 17.50 -5.50
C SER A 155 1.66 18.97 -5.62
N ASP A 156 2.55 19.31 -6.56
CA ASP A 156 2.91 20.70 -6.79
C ASP A 156 1.75 21.40 -7.51
N PRO A 157 1.18 22.50 -6.96
CA PRO A 157 0.04 23.17 -7.58
C PRO A 157 0.37 23.78 -8.95
N SER A 158 1.65 23.95 -9.29
CA SER A 158 2.11 24.40 -10.61
C SER A 158 2.15 23.30 -11.67
N GLU A 159 2.09 22.01 -11.28
CA GLU A 159 2.06 20.88 -12.23
C GLU A 159 0.63 20.56 -12.73
N ALA A 160 -0.40 21.28 -12.22
CA ALA A 160 -1.81 21.09 -12.59
C ALA A 160 -2.24 21.78 -13.90
N GLU A 161 -1.33 22.51 -14.56
CA GLU A 161 -1.62 23.24 -15.81
C GLU A 161 -1.44 22.40 -17.08
N ASP A 162 -0.86 21.19 -17.00
CA ASP A 162 -0.72 20.29 -18.14
C ASP A 162 -1.89 19.28 -18.22
N PRO A 163 -2.82 19.42 -19.19
CA PRO A 163 -4.02 18.59 -19.29
C PRO A 163 -3.76 17.12 -19.68
N GLU A 164 -2.53 16.77 -20.09
CA GLU A 164 -2.13 15.38 -20.38
C GLU A 164 -1.53 14.65 -19.17
N THR A 165 -1.23 15.37 -18.09
CA THR A 165 -0.83 14.78 -16.82
C THR A 165 -2.09 14.49 -16.01
N GLU A 166 -2.84 13.47 -16.44
CA GLU A 166 -3.87 12.88 -15.57
C GLU A 166 -3.26 12.69 -14.18
N GLU A 167 -3.97 13.15 -13.15
CA GLU A 167 -3.61 13.30 -11.73
C GLU A 167 -3.14 12.02 -10.99
N THR A 168 -2.50 11.10 -11.71
CA THR A 168 -1.79 9.93 -11.21
C THR A 168 -0.57 10.44 -10.44
N GLY A 169 -0.76 10.62 -9.12
CA GLY A 169 0.19 11.34 -8.28
C GLY A 169 1.65 10.87 -8.41
N LYS A 170 2.56 11.84 -8.27
CA LYS A 170 4.00 11.64 -8.40
C LYS A 170 4.51 10.63 -7.38
N ILE A 171 5.21 9.59 -7.84
CA ILE A 171 5.90 8.62 -6.98
C ILE A 171 7.36 9.03 -6.88
N GLY A 172 7.78 9.46 -5.70
CA GLY A 172 9.16 9.85 -5.44
C GLY A 172 10.09 8.67 -5.22
N MET A 173 9.60 7.59 -4.59
CA MET A 173 10.36 6.36 -4.39
C MET A 173 9.42 5.18 -4.11
N ALA A 174 9.77 4.01 -4.62
CA ALA A 174 9.09 2.74 -4.38
C ALA A 174 10.17 1.69 -4.04
N VAL A 175 10.13 1.14 -2.83
CA VAL A 175 11.12 0.18 -2.34
C VAL A 175 10.43 -0.97 -1.64
N TRP A 176 10.83 -2.19 -1.95
CA TRP A 176 10.38 -3.40 -1.27
C TRP A 176 11.55 -4.16 -0.67
N ASN A 177 11.27 -4.95 0.36
CA ASN A 177 12.28 -5.77 1.03
C ASN A 177 12.41 -7.18 0.41
N PRO A 178 13.42 -7.98 0.82
CA PRO A 178 13.64 -9.31 0.27
C PRO A 178 12.51 -10.31 0.58
N ALA A 179 11.79 -10.14 1.69
CA ALA A 179 10.63 -10.97 2.01
C ALA A 179 9.49 -10.78 0.98
N LEU A 180 9.36 -9.58 0.41
CA LEU A 180 8.42 -9.31 -0.68
C LEU A 180 9.03 -9.67 -2.05
N ALA A 181 10.16 -9.07 -2.42
CA ALA A 181 10.67 -9.12 -3.80
C ALA A 181 11.87 -10.05 -4.03
N GLY A 182 12.36 -10.75 -3.00
CA GLY A 182 13.43 -11.73 -3.18
C GLY A 182 12.98 -12.95 -4.00
N THR A 183 13.92 -13.76 -4.46
CA THR A 183 13.64 -14.99 -5.21
C THR A 183 12.78 -15.99 -4.44
N ARG A 184 12.85 -15.97 -3.11
CA ARG A 184 11.98 -16.74 -2.20
C ARG A 184 10.88 -15.90 -1.54
N GLY A 185 10.77 -14.63 -1.96
CA GLY A 185 9.75 -13.71 -1.46
C GLY A 185 8.42 -13.91 -2.20
N LEU A 186 7.39 -13.19 -1.77
CA LEU A 186 6.05 -13.31 -2.36
C LEU A 186 6.00 -12.99 -3.85
N LEU A 187 6.91 -12.16 -4.39
CA LEU A 187 6.99 -11.78 -5.80
C LEU A 187 8.03 -12.59 -6.59
N GLU A 188 8.68 -13.58 -5.98
CA GLU A 188 9.59 -14.54 -6.63
C GLU A 188 10.76 -13.90 -7.40
N GLY A 189 11.15 -12.67 -7.08
CA GLY A 189 12.16 -11.93 -7.84
C GLY A 189 11.72 -11.55 -9.26
N LYS A 190 10.43 -11.70 -9.58
CA LYS A 190 9.88 -11.39 -10.91
C LYS A 190 9.41 -9.94 -11.04
N MET A 191 9.10 -9.28 -9.93
CA MET A 191 8.64 -7.89 -9.93
C MET A 191 9.80 -6.90 -9.89
N GLU A 192 9.75 -5.91 -10.78
CA GLU A 192 10.71 -4.81 -10.85
C GLU A 192 9.98 -3.46 -10.95
N ALA A 193 10.48 -2.45 -10.23
CA ALA A 193 10.06 -1.06 -10.40
C ALA A 193 11.10 -0.37 -11.28
N ARG A 194 10.68 0.09 -12.46
CA ARG A 194 11.56 0.78 -13.42
C ARG A 194 11.06 2.20 -13.64
N TRP A 195 11.98 3.17 -13.59
CA TRP A 195 11.64 4.56 -13.88
C TRP A 195 11.67 4.79 -15.39
N GLU A 196 10.51 5.08 -15.98
CA GLU A 196 10.39 5.45 -17.39
C GLU A 196 10.50 6.97 -17.51
N LEU A 197 11.55 7.44 -18.20
CA LEU A 197 11.76 8.85 -18.51
C LEU A 197 11.03 9.20 -19.82
N SER A 198 10.12 10.16 -19.76
CA SER A 198 9.58 10.81 -20.95
C SER A 198 10.56 11.85 -21.48
N LEU A 199 10.51 12.13 -22.78
CA LEU A 199 11.38 13.13 -23.43
C LEU A 199 11.21 14.54 -22.86
N GLY A 200 10.10 14.82 -22.16
CA GLY A 200 9.83 16.06 -21.44
C GLY A 200 10.42 16.13 -20.02
N GLY A 201 11.23 15.17 -19.59
CA GLY A 201 11.88 15.18 -18.26
C GLY A 201 10.99 14.75 -17.10
N THR A 202 9.69 14.55 -17.33
CA THR A 202 8.82 13.84 -16.41
C THR A 202 9.12 12.35 -16.51
N GLY A 203 9.15 11.64 -15.40
CA GLY A 203 9.15 10.20 -15.46
C GLY A 203 8.29 9.57 -14.39
N ARG A 204 7.87 8.37 -14.73
CA ARG A 204 6.86 7.63 -13.98
C ARG A 204 7.43 6.26 -13.65
N PRO A 205 7.21 5.75 -12.44
CA PRO A 205 7.51 4.36 -12.20
C PRO A 205 6.55 3.50 -13.03
N SER A 206 7.10 2.44 -13.57
CA SER A 206 6.37 1.37 -14.23
C SER A 206 6.70 0.09 -13.49
N LEU A 207 5.67 -0.73 -13.28
CA LEU A 207 5.86 -2.08 -12.77
C LEU A 207 6.16 -3.02 -13.94
N TRP A 208 7.12 -3.90 -13.73
CA TRP A 208 7.51 -4.93 -14.69
C TRP A 208 7.45 -6.29 -13.99
N TRP A 209 6.95 -7.29 -14.70
CA TRP A 209 6.91 -8.68 -14.26
C TRP A 209 7.67 -9.56 -15.25
N ALA A 210 8.69 -10.28 -14.77
CA ALA A 210 9.53 -11.15 -15.58
C ALA A 210 10.05 -10.46 -16.87
N GLY A 211 10.46 -9.20 -16.74
CA GLY A 211 10.97 -8.41 -17.87
C GLY A 211 9.91 -7.87 -18.84
N GLN A 212 8.61 -8.02 -18.55
CA GLN A 212 7.53 -7.41 -19.32
C GLN A 212 6.81 -6.32 -18.53
N ARG A 213 6.45 -5.22 -19.19
CA ARG A 213 5.70 -4.14 -18.54
C ARG A 213 4.32 -4.65 -18.10
N LEU A 214 4.04 -4.50 -16.82
CA LEU A 214 2.77 -4.85 -16.21
C LEU A 214 1.78 -3.70 -16.42
N ARG A 215 0.71 -3.94 -17.16
CA ARG A 215 -0.42 -3.00 -17.22
C ARG A 215 -1.25 -3.14 -15.95
N SER A 216 -1.68 -2.01 -15.40
CA SER A 216 -2.59 -2.00 -14.26
C SER A 216 -3.87 -2.74 -14.61
N TRP A 217 -4.31 -3.64 -13.73
CA TRP A 217 -5.52 -4.42 -13.90
C TRP A 217 -6.11 -4.76 -12.53
N THR A 218 -7.43 -4.66 -12.41
CA THR A 218 -8.22 -5.10 -11.26
C THR A 218 -9.44 -5.87 -11.78
N PRO A 219 -10.01 -6.81 -11.01
CA PRO A 219 -11.23 -7.49 -11.41
C PRO A 219 -12.43 -6.54 -11.37
N ASP A 220 -13.34 -6.68 -12.34
CA ASP A 220 -14.57 -5.91 -12.39
C ASP A 220 -15.51 -6.33 -11.24
N GLY A 221 -15.84 -5.39 -10.34
CA GLY A 221 -17.07 -5.39 -9.54
C GLY A 221 -17.28 -6.44 -8.43
N THR A 222 -16.36 -7.37 -8.13
CA THR A 222 -16.61 -8.46 -7.16
C THR A 222 -15.68 -8.50 -5.96
N ALA A 223 -14.70 -7.61 -5.87
CA ALA A 223 -13.78 -7.56 -4.72
C ALA A 223 -14.42 -7.03 -3.44
N GLU A 224 -15.60 -6.40 -3.49
CA GLU A 224 -16.25 -5.84 -2.30
C GLU A 224 -16.77 -6.93 -1.34
N GLU A 225 -17.36 -8.01 -1.86
CA GLU A 225 -18.07 -9.00 -1.03
C GLU A 225 -17.13 -9.88 -0.17
N LEU A 226 -16.01 -10.36 -0.72
CA LEU A 226 -15.06 -11.21 0.01
C LEU A 226 -14.19 -10.45 1.02
N THR A 227 -14.08 -9.13 0.86
CA THR A 227 -13.25 -8.30 1.73
C THR A 227 -14.00 -8.06 3.04
N MET A 228 -15.33 -7.86 2.97
CA MET A 228 -16.20 -7.51 4.10
C MET A 228 -16.18 -8.54 5.25
N GLU A 229 -16.21 -9.86 4.99
CA GLU A 229 -16.33 -10.87 6.05
C GLU A 229 -15.10 -10.94 6.99
N ILE A 230 -13.89 -10.78 6.46
CA ILE A 230 -12.65 -10.80 7.27
C ILE A 230 -12.48 -9.46 8.01
N GLU A 231 -12.90 -8.37 7.37
CA GLU A 231 -12.79 -7.02 7.90
C GLU A 231 -13.72 -6.79 9.08
N ASP A 232 -14.99 -7.21 8.97
CA ASP A 232 -15.96 -7.09 10.06
C ASP A 232 -15.46 -7.82 11.31
N ARG A 233 -14.82 -8.98 11.15
CA ARG A 233 -14.23 -9.72 12.29
C ARG A 233 -12.98 -9.07 12.86
N PHE A 234 -12.10 -8.54 12.02
CA PHE A 234 -10.89 -7.86 12.48
C PHE A 234 -11.20 -6.57 13.24
N PHE A 235 -12.16 -5.78 12.76
CA PHE A 235 -12.58 -4.54 13.42
C PHE A 235 -13.51 -4.78 14.62
N ALA A 236 -14.34 -5.84 14.61
CA ALA A 236 -15.15 -6.20 15.78
C ALA A 236 -14.34 -6.76 16.96
N ALA A 237 -13.11 -7.24 16.73
CA ALA A 237 -12.21 -7.79 17.75
C ALA A 237 -11.26 -6.74 18.36
N GLN A 238 -11.47 -5.44 18.11
CA GLN A 238 -10.72 -4.33 18.71
C GLN A 238 -11.51 -3.62 19.80
#